data_AF-A0A2W6BR15-F1
#
_entry.id   AF-A0A2W6BR15-F1
#
_cell.length_a   1.000
_cell.length_b   1.000
_cell.length_c   1.000
_cell.angle_alpha   90.00
_cell.angle_beta   90.00
_cell.angle_gamma   90.00
#
_symmetry.space_group_name_H-M   'P 1'
#
loop_
_entity.id
_entity.type
_entity.pdbx_description
1 polymer ?
#
loop_
_entity_poly.entity_id
_entity_poly.type
_entity_poly.pdbx_seq_one_letter_code
_entity_poly.pdbx_strand_id
1 'polypeptide(L)' 'MNRRPQLTIVAPSASPLEAAAVISALARFMRETAPRPAPAEPERNPWQQAALREGVARWAEQPAAWA' A
#
# COMPACT_ATOMS: atom_id res chain seq x y z
N MET A 1 31.38 -15.26 31.67
CA MET A 1 30.49 -14.28 32.34
C MET A 1 29.89 -13.38 31.28
N ASN A 2 28.56 -13.43 31.10
CA ASN A 2 27.85 -12.65 30.10
C ASN A 2 27.40 -11.32 30.74
N ARG A 3 27.87 -10.17 30.24
CA ARG A 3 27.53 -8.81 30.75
C ARG A 3 26.52 -8.10 29.85
N ARG A 4 25.42 -8.77 29.49
CA ARG A 4 24.38 -8.09 28.70
C ARG A 4 23.53 -7.21 29.62
N PRO A 5 23.44 -5.90 29.38
CA PRO A 5 22.55 -5.04 30.15
C PRO A 5 21.09 -5.47 29.92
N GLN A 6 20.34 -5.66 31.00
CA GLN A 6 18.89 -5.83 30.93
C GLN A 6 18.28 -4.45 30.69
N LEU A 7 17.71 -4.23 29.50
CA LEU A 7 17.02 -3.00 29.15
C LEU A 7 15.50 -3.25 29.25
N THR A 8 14.82 -2.48 30.08
CA THR A 8 13.36 -2.43 30.13
C THR A 8 12.90 -1.19 29.37
N ILE A 9 12.19 -1.38 28.26
CA ILE A 9 11.56 -0.28 27.53
C ILE A 9 10.33 0.13 28.32
N VAL A 10 10.42 1.24 29.05
CA VAL A 10 9.29 1.85 29.75
C VAL A 10 8.77 2.99 28.89
N ALA A 11 7.83 2.67 27.98
CA ALA A 11 7.02 3.67 27.31
C ALA A 11 5.63 3.66 27.96
N PRO A 12 5.20 4.75 28.63
CA PRO A 12 3.81 4.88 29.06
C PRO A 12 2.88 4.73 27.86
N SER A 13 1.75 4.03 28.01
CA SER A 13 0.71 4.04 26.97
C SER A 13 0.24 5.48 26.78
N ALA A 14 0.15 5.94 25.52
CA ALA A 14 -0.38 7.26 25.22
C ALA A 14 -1.78 7.43 25.84
N SER A 15 -2.04 8.60 26.43
CA SER A 15 -3.38 8.94 26.85
C SER A 15 -4.32 8.98 25.62
N PRO A 16 -5.64 8.80 25.81
CA PRO A 16 -6.59 8.89 24.70
C PRO A 16 -6.51 10.21 23.93
N LEU A 17 -6.19 11.31 24.63
CA LEU A 17 -6.02 12.63 24.03
C LEU A 17 -4.77 12.69 23.14
N GLU A 18 -3.64 12.19 23.62
CA GLU A 18 -2.40 12.13 22.84
C GLU A 18 -2.56 11.25 21.61
N ALA A 19 -3.21 10.09 21.75
CA ALA A 19 -3.52 9.23 20.62
C ALA A 19 -4.38 9.97 19.57
N ALA A 20 -5.43 10.68 20.00
CA ALA A 20 -6.26 11.47 19.10
C ALA A 20 -5.48 12.60 18.41
N ALA A 21 -4.57 13.27 19.11
CA ALA A 21 -3.71 14.31 18.56
C ALA A 21 -2.77 13.76 17.48
N VAL A 22 -2.14 12.60 17.73
CA VAL A 22 -1.25 11.93 16.77
C VAL A 22 -2.03 11.50 15.52
N ILE A 23 -3.19 10.86 15.67
CA ILE A 23 -4.00 10.43 14.53
C ILE A 23 -4.51 11.63 13.71
N SER A 24 -4.88 12.72 14.38
CA SER A 24 -5.31 13.94 13.70
C SER A 24 -4.18 14.59 12.91
N ALA A 25 -2.97 14.66 13.50
CA ALA A 25 -1.78 15.16 12.83
C ALA A 25 -1.39 14.29 11.63
N LEU A 26 -1.45 12.96 11.78
CA LEU A 26 -1.20 12.03 10.69
C LEU A 26 -2.22 12.17 9.56
N ALA A 27 -3.51 12.23 9.89
CA ALA A 27 -4.57 12.41 8.89
C ALA A 27 -4.43 13.74 8.14
N ARG A 28 -4.04 14.81 8.83
CA ARG A 28 -3.73 16.09 8.21
C ARG A 28 -2.51 15.99 7.29
N PHE A 29 -1.41 15.41 7.77
CA PHE A 29 -0.21 15.20 6.97
C PHE A 29 -0.52 14.45 5.68
N MET A 30 -1.23 13.32 5.77
CA MET A 30 -1.61 12.53 4.60
C MET A 30 -2.42 13.32 3.57
N ARG A 31 -3.31 14.22 4.02
CA ARG A 31 -4.08 15.10 3.13
C ARG A 31 -3.19 16.17 2.49
N GLU A 32 -2.33 16.80 3.28
CA GLU A 32 -1.46 17.90 2.82
C GLU A 32 -0.36 17.41 1.88
N THR A 33 0.11 16.18 2.07
CA THR A 33 1.19 15.58 1.27
C THR A 33 0.69 14.55 0.26
N ALA A 34 -0.61 14.49 0.00
CA ALA A 34 -1.14 13.60 -1.01
C ALA A 34 -0.54 13.96 -2.38
N PRO A 35 0.00 12.98 -3.13
CA PRO A 35 0.46 13.24 -4.49
C PRO A 35 -0.73 13.70 -5.34
N ARG A 36 -0.46 14.55 -6.34
CA ARG A 36 -1.49 14.96 -7.29
C ARG A 36 -2.13 13.70 -7.91
N PRO A 37 -3.47 13.62 -8.00
CA PRO A 37 -4.13 12.53 -8.70
C PRO A 37 -3.55 12.35 -10.10
N ALA A 38 -3.31 11.09 -10.49
CA ALA A 38 -2.88 10.79 -11.84
C ALA A 38 -3.93 11.31 -12.84
N PRO A 39 -3.50 11.79 -14.02
CA PRO A 39 -4.43 12.11 -15.09
C PRO A 39 -5.26 10.86 -15.45
N ALA A 40 -6.48 11.08 -15.95
CA ALA A 40 -7.31 9.99 -16.44
C ALA A 40 -6.53 9.21 -17.53
N GLU A 41 -6.59 7.88 -17.48
CA GLU A 41 -6.01 7.07 -18.55
C GLU A 41 -6.74 7.38 -19.88
N PRO A 42 -6.00 7.49 -20.98
CA PRO A 42 -6.63 7.60 -22.30
C PRO A 42 -7.47 6.37 -22.59
N GLU A 43 -8.57 6.56 -23.32
CA GLU A 43 -9.41 5.45 -23.75
C GLU A 43 -8.59 4.49 -24.62
N ARG A 44 -8.67 3.19 -24.31
CA ARG A 44 -7.95 2.16 -25.05
C ARG A 44 -8.58 2.00 -26.42
N ASN A 45 -7.76 2.10 -27.46
CA ASN A 45 -8.21 1.87 -28.82
C ASN A 45 -8.63 0.39 -29.02
N PRO A 46 -9.40 0.08 -30.08
CA PRO A 46 -9.91 -1.27 -30.30
C PRO A 46 -8.81 -2.35 -30.39
N TRP A 47 -7.64 -2.03 -30.95
CA TRP A 47 -6.52 -2.97 -31.04
C TRP A 47 -5.86 -3.25 -29.69
N GLN A 48 -5.72 -2.23 -28.84
CA GLN A 48 -5.23 -2.39 -27.46
C GLN A 48 -6.21 -3.25 -26.64
N GLN A 49 -7.52 -3.06 -26.82
CA GLN A 49 -8.51 -3.91 -26.19
C GLN A 49 -8.46 -5.36 -26.70
N ALA A 50 -8.28 -5.55 -28.01
CA ALA A 50 -8.14 -6.87 -28.61
C ALA A 50 -6.91 -7.61 -28.06
N ALA A 51 -5.74 -6.94 -28.00
CA ALA A 51 -4.52 -7.51 -27.45
C ALA A 51 -4.66 -7.92 -25.98
N LEU A 52 -5.34 -7.11 -25.15
CA LEU A 52 -5.63 -7.46 -23.76
C LEU A 52 -6.52 -8.71 -23.67
N ARG A 53 -7.59 -8.78 -24.45
CA ARG A 53 -8.50 -9.94 -24.47
C ARG A 53 -7.77 -11.21 -24.91
N GLU A 54 -6.96 -11.11 -25.95
CA GLU A 54 -6.17 -12.23 -26.46
C GLU A 54 -5.12 -12.70 -25.44
N GLY A 55 -4.39 -11.77 -24.81
CA GLY A 55 -3.41 -12.09 -23.77
C GLY A 55 -4.04 -12.76 -22.54
N VAL A 56 -5.22 -12.30 -22.09
CA VAL A 56 -5.96 -12.91 -20.99
C VAL A 56 -6.48 -14.30 -21.36
N ALA A 57 -7.02 -14.49 -22.57
CA ALA A 57 -7.46 -15.80 -23.04
C ALA A 57 -6.29 -16.80 -23.08
N ARG A 58 -5.15 -16.39 -23.65
CA ARG A 58 -3.93 -17.21 -23.69
C ARG A 58 -3.40 -17.57 -22.31
N TRP A 59 -3.55 -16.71 -21.30
CA TRP A 59 -3.13 -17.01 -19.93
C TRP A 59 -4.06 -18.03 -19.26
N ALA A 60 -5.37 -17.95 -19.50
CA ALA A 60 -6.35 -18.90 -18.97
C ALA A 60 -6.19 -20.31 -19.55
N GLU A 61 -5.72 -20.42 -20.79
CA GLU A 61 -5.47 -21.70 -21.47
C GLU A 61 -4.10 -22.31 -21.14
N GLN A 62 -3.21 -21.58 -20.46
CA GLN A 62 -1.94 -22.12 -20.02
C GLN A 62 -2.14 -22.95 -18.74
N PRO A 63 -1.63 -24.19 -18.69
CA PRO A 63 -1.61 -24.95 -17.44
C PRO A 63 -0.79 -24.17 -16.40
N ALA A 64 -1.27 -24.14 -15.16
CA ALA A 64 -0.52 -23.50 -14.07
C ALA A 64 0.89 -24.11 -14.03
N ALA A 65 1.91 -23.26 -14.13
CA ALA A 65 3.31 -23.67 -14.30
C ALA A 65 3.92 -24.43 -13.09
N TRP A 66 3.10 -24.85 -12.13
CA TRP A 66 3.49 -25.60 -10.94
C TRP A 66 2.60 -26.83 -10.64
N ALA A 67 1.78 -27.28 -11.60
CA ALA A 67 1.05 -28.56 -11.49
C ALA A 67 1.95 -29.76 -11.79
#